data_AF-A0A6G1PVM4-F1
#
_entry.id   AF-A0A6G1PVM4-F1
#
_cell.length_a   1.000
_cell.length_b   1.000
_cell.length_c   1.000
_cell.angle_alpha   90.00
_cell.angle_beta   90.00
_cell.angle_gamma   90.00
#
_symmetry.space_group_name_H-M   'P 1'
#
loop_
_entity.id
_entity.type
_entity.pdbx_description
1 polymer ?
#
loop_
_entity_poly.entity_id
_entity_poly.type
_entity_poly.pdbx_seq_one_letter_code
_entity_poly.pdbx_strand_id
1 'polypeptide(L)'
;MVLPRPTSLLYVHSPCRSFRSADQLLLDVPKTRRKLRGDRAFAVAGPNLWNALALQVRQASSLSSFKSKLKTHFFSLALEPI
;
A
#
# COMPACT_ATOMS: atom_id res chain seq x y z
N MET A 1 -22.83 -16.86 8.62
CA MET A 1 -21.39 -16.54 8.58
C MET A 1 -21.15 -15.58 7.41
N VAL A 2 -21.10 -14.27 7.66
CA VAL A 2 -20.75 -13.29 6.62
C VAL A 2 -19.25 -13.06 6.74
N LEU A 3 -18.47 -13.52 5.76
CA LEU A 3 -17.05 -13.15 5.68
C LEU A 3 -16.98 -11.63 5.47
N PRO A 4 -16.32 -10.87 6.36
CA PRO A 4 -16.19 -9.43 6.18
C PRO A 4 -15.42 -9.17 4.87
N ARG A 5 -16.00 -8.31 4.02
CA ARG A 5 -15.35 -7.91 2.78
C ARG A 5 -13.99 -7.26 3.10
N PRO A 6 -12.95 -7.50 2.29
CA PRO A 6 -11.58 -7.03 2.55
C PRO A 6 -11.45 -5.51 2.70
N THR A 7 -12.44 -4.72 2.26
CA THR A 7 -12.45 -3.27 2.37
C THR A 7 -12.63 -2.74 3.79
N SER A 8 -13.22 -3.51 4.70
CA SER A 8 -13.47 -3.06 6.09
C SER A 8 -12.26 -3.22 7.02
N LEU A 9 -11.08 -3.55 6.47
CA LEU A 9 -9.86 -3.84 7.24
C LEU A 9 -8.71 -2.87 6.93
N LEU A 10 -8.93 -1.86 6.08
CA LEU A 10 -7.92 -0.90 5.66
C LEU A 10 -8.28 0.49 6.20
N TYR A 11 -7.34 1.10 6.92
CA TYR A 11 -7.47 2.47 7.43
C TYR A 11 -6.46 3.35 6.72
N VAL A 12 -6.92 4.50 6.21
CA VAL A 12 -6.03 5.52 5.65
C VAL A 12 -5.26 6.16 6.81
N HIS A 13 -3.95 6.30 6.64
CA HIS A 13 -3.12 6.93 7.66
C HIS A 13 -3.40 8.44 7.71
N SER A 14 -4.12 8.89 8.73
CA SER A 14 -4.43 10.30 8.97
C SER A 14 -3.61 10.81 10.15
N PRO A 15 -2.43 11.43 9.93
CA PRO A 15 -1.63 11.97 11.03
C PRO A 15 -2.29 13.22 11.61
N CYS A 16 -2.28 13.36 12.94
CA CYS A 16 -2.85 14.52 13.67
C CYS A 16 -2.10 15.84 13.41
N ARG A 17 -0.94 15.82 12.73
CA ARG A 17 -0.12 16.98 12.41
C ARG A 17 0.31 16.88 10.95
N SER A 18 0.17 17.97 10.19
CA SER A 18 0.57 18.06 8.78
C SER A 18 2.08 17.92 8.62
N PHE A 19 2.55 16.69 8.51
CA PHE A 19 3.91 16.38 8.09
C PHE A 19 3.93 16.15 6.58
N ARG A 20 5.09 16.35 5.92
CA ARG A 20 5.24 16.13 4.47
C ARG A 20 4.98 14.67 4.03
N SER A 21 4.83 13.72 4.97
CA SER A 21 4.40 12.34 4.72
C SER A 21 2.88 12.16 4.66
N ALA A 22 2.09 13.14 5.10
CA ALA A 22 0.63 13.09 5.06
C ALA A 22 0.11 13.02 3.61
N ASP A 23 0.82 13.66 2.68
CA ASP A 23 0.46 13.70 1.25
C ASP A 23 0.88 12.43 0.48
N GLN A 24 1.41 11.40 1.17
CA GLN A 24 1.97 10.20 0.54
C GLN A 24 0.97 9.05 0.33
N LEU A 25 -0.32 9.27 0.62
CA LEU A 25 -1.40 8.28 0.46
C LEU A 25 -1.05 6.93 1.11
N LEU A 26 -0.48 6.96 2.32
CA LEU A 26 -0.06 5.78 3.07
C LEU A 26 -1.26 5.12 3.76
N LEU A 27 -1.24 3.80 3.86
CA LEU A 27 -2.20 3.00 4.64
C LEU A 27 -1.61 2.65 6.00
N ASP A 28 -2.45 2.60 7.03
CA ASP A 28 -2.01 2.16 8.35
C ASP A 28 -1.77 0.64 8.35
N VAL A 29 -0.62 0.23 8.88
CA VAL A 29 -0.23 -1.19 8.96
C VAL A 29 -0.43 -1.62 10.41
N PRO A 30 -1.45 -2.45 10.72
CA PRO A 30 -1.66 -2.92 12.08
C PRO A 30 -0.49 -3.80 12.52
N LYS A 31 0.08 -3.51 13.69
CA LYS A 31 1.17 -4.31 14.26
C LYS A 31 0.65 -5.69 14.66
N THR A 32 1.09 -6.75 13.99
CA THR A 32 0.71 -8.10 14.36
C THR A 32 1.65 -8.64 15.45
N ARG A 33 1.08 -9.34 16.44
CA ARG A 33 1.88 -9.98 17.51
C ARG A 33 2.52 -11.31 17.08
N ARG A 34 2.14 -11.86 15.92
CA ARG A 34 2.61 -13.17 15.42
C ARG A 34 3.18 -13.02 14.01
N LYS A 35 4.52 -12.91 13.94
CA LYS A 35 5.31 -12.70 12.70
C LYS A 35 5.08 -13.72 11.57
N LEU A 36 4.51 -14.89 11.85
CA LEU A 36 4.35 -15.98 10.86
C LEU A 36 2.96 -16.02 10.19
N ARG A 37 1.88 -15.87 10.97
CA ARG A 37 0.50 -15.94 10.45
C ARG A 37 -0.20 -14.59 10.39
N GLY A 38 0.15 -13.65 11.28
CA GLY A 38 -0.47 -12.33 11.31
C GLY A 38 -0.11 -11.49 10.09
N ASP A 39 1.15 -11.54 9.66
CA ASP A 39 1.67 -10.70 8.58
C ASP A 39 1.12 -11.07 7.19
N ARG A 40 0.58 -12.29 7.04
CA ARG A 40 -0.10 -12.74 5.82
C ARG A 40 -1.55 -12.27 5.72
N ALA A 41 -2.13 -11.71 6.79
CA ALA A 41 -3.48 -11.20 6.74
C ALA A 41 -3.57 -10.05 5.73
N PHE A 42 -4.66 -9.98 4.97
CA PHE A 42 -4.88 -8.92 3.98
C PHE A 42 -4.75 -7.51 4.59
N ALA A 43 -5.20 -7.36 5.84
CA ALA A 43 -5.09 -6.14 6.63
C ALA A 43 -3.65 -5.66 6.87
N VAL A 44 -2.64 -6.52 6.67
CA VAL A 44 -1.22 -6.23 6.91
C VAL A 44 -0.47 -6.24 5.58
N ALA A 45 -0.62 -7.31 4.81
CA ALA A 45 0.03 -7.48 3.52
C ALA A 45 -0.40 -6.42 2.49
N GLY A 46 -1.68 -6.03 2.48
CA GLY A 46 -2.20 -5.01 1.57
C GLY A 46 -1.56 -3.63 1.81
N PRO A 47 -1.68 -3.07 3.03
CA PRO A 47 -1.00 -1.83 3.40
C PRO A 47 0.51 -1.87 3.20
N ASN A 48 1.18 -2.98 3.55
CA ASN A 48 2.62 -3.13 3.36
C ASN A 48 3.03 -3.03 1.88
N LEU A 49 2.35 -3.78 1.00
CA LEU A 49 2.64 -3.74 -0.44
C LEU A 49 2.33 -2.36 -1.02
N TRP A 50 1.21 -1.75 -0.63
CA TRP A 50 0.85 -0.40 -1.07
C TRP A 50 1.90 0.62 -0.64
N ASN A 51 2.33 0.57 0.62
CA ASN A 51 3.32 1.46 1.23
C ASN A 51 4.75 1.23 0.72
N ALA A 52 5.02 0.15 -0.02
CA ALA A 52 6.28 -0.07 -0.72
C ALA A 52 6.33 0.56 -2.13
N LEU A 53 5.19 0.97 -2.70
CA LEU A 53 5.13 1.56 -4.04
C LEU A 53 5.62 3.01 -4.07
N ALA A 54 6.19 3.48 -5.18
CA ALA A 54 6.50 4.90 -5.33
C ALA A 54 5.24 5.79 -5.30
N LEU A 55 5.40 7.02 -4.79
CA LEU A 55 4.33 8.00 -4.67
C LEU A 55 3.59 8.26 -5.99
N GLN A 56 4.34 8.33 -7.10
CA GLN A 56 3.78 8.58 -8.43
C GLN A 56 2.76 7.52 -8.88
N VAL A 57 2.98 6.27 -8.45
CA VAL A 57 2.08 5.14 -8.72
C VAL A 57 0.82 5.26 -7.88
N ARG A 58 0.94 5.64 -6.59
CA ARG A 58 -0.19 5.80 -5.67
C ARG A 58 -1.08 7.00 -6.01
N GLN A 59 -0.49 8.08 -6.50
CA GLN A 59 -1.20 9.30 -6.93
C GLN A 59 -1.87 9.15 -8.32
N ALA A 60 -2.02 7.94 -8.84
CA ALA A 60 -2.74 7.72 -10.08
C ALA A 60 -4.22 8.10 -9.91
N SER A 61 -4.74 8.94 -10.82
CA SER A 61 -6.13 9.41 -10.81
C SER A 61 -7.15 8.37 -11.29
N SER A 62 -6.70 7.31 -11.96
CA SER A 62 -7.55 6.25 -12.50
C SER A 62 -6.90 4.87 -12.38
N LEU A 63 -7.72 3.82 -12.40
CA LEU A 63 -7.23 2.43 -12.37
C LEU A 63 -6.36 2.07 -13.59
N SER A 64 -6.65 2.62 -14.77
CA SER A 64 -5.85 2.40 -15.96
C SER A 64 -4.47 3.04 -15.82
N SER A 65 -4.41 4.30 -15.35
CA SER A 65 -3.16 5.01 -15.07
C SER A 65 -2.34 4.29 -13.99
N PHE A 66 -3.01 3.81 -12.93
CA PHE A 66 -2.38 3.04 -11.87
C PHE A 66 -1.68 1.79 -12.42
N LYS A 67 -2.38 0.97 -13.23
CA LYS A 67 -1.82 -0.25 -13.84
C LYS A 67 -0.62 0.06 -14.72
N SER A 68 -0.69 1.11 -15.55
CA SER A 68 0.41 1.50 -16.44
C SER A 68 1.64 1.98 -15.66
N LYS A 69 1.44 2.83 -14.65
CA LYS A 69 2.53 3.32 -13.78
C LYS A 69 3.14 2.21 -12.94
N LEU A 70 2.32 1.28 -12.43
CA LEU A 70 2.78 0.12 -11.67
C LEU A 70 3.69 -0.77 -12.51
N LYS A 71 3.27 -1.09 -13.76
CA LYS A 71 4.12 -1.85 -14.69
C LYS A 71 5.45 -1.14 -14.91
N THR A 72 5.40 0.15 -15.26
CA THR A 72 6.60 0.96 -15.51
C THR A 72 7.55 0.93 -14.31
N HIS A 73 7.04 1.12 -13.10
CA HIS A 73 7.83 1.08 -11.87
C HIS A 73 8.56 -0.26 -11.67
N PHE A 74 7.87 -1.40 -11.87
CA PHE A 74 8.51 -2.72 -11.73
C PHE A 74 9.50 -3.02 -12.86
N PHE A 75 9.22 -2.57 -14.09
CA PHE A 75 10.18 -2.68 -15.17
C PHE A 75 11.44 -1.84 -14.89
N SER A 76 11.30 -0.60 -14.42
CA SER A 76 12.43 0.22 -14.02
C SER A 76 13.25 -0.46 -12.91
N LEU A 77 12.61 -0.97 -11.86
CA LEU A 77 13.31 -1.70 -10.79
C LEU A 77 14.06 -2.96 -11.28
N ALA A 78 13.54 -3.65 -12.29
CA ALA A 78 14.17 -4.85 -12.84
C ALA A 78 15.26 -4.55 -13.88
N LEU A 79 15.25 -3.33 -14.46
CA LEU A 79 16.15 -2.92 -15.54
C LEU A 79 17.26 -1.96 -15.07
N GLU A 80 17.24 -1.49 -13.82
CA GLU A 80 18.42 -0.80 -13.27
C GLU A 80 19.56 -1.81 -13.11
N PRO A 81 20.72 -1.58 -13.76
CA PRO A 81 21.89 -2.42 -13.56
C PRO A 81 22.46 -2.17 -12.16
N ILE A 82 22.90 -3.25 -11.50
CA ILE A 82 23.63 -3.23 -10.23
C ILE A 82 24.96 -2.48 -10.41
#